data_AF-A0A496LNG9-F1
#
_entry.id   AF-A0A496LNG9-F1
#
_cell.length_a   1.000
_cell.length_b   1.000
_cell.length_c   1.000
_cell.angle_alpha   90.00
_cell.angle_beta   90.00
_cell.angle_gamma   90.00
#
_symmetry.space_group_name_H-M   'P 1'
#
loop_
_entity.id
_entity.type
_entity.pdbx_description
1 polymer ?
#
loop_
_entity_poly.entity_id
_entity_poly.type
_entity_poly.pdbx_seq_one_letter_code
_entity_poly.pdbx_strand_id
1 'polypeptide(L)'
;NSLLKFDMQKISLGLRDNRAPQKPINRELLIYPKYIIFIDRFKLEDEVIYNLKNRICKFSFYLGNSEFAGNFEFIEITKYEEKKFDEINIDSFVLQDDVKNIDFEEGILYSPISFASILTPERFPASGVNLILSNKQIKARDIKIHEIVCVDEIYHCRFV
;
A
#
# COMPACT_ATOMS: atom_id res chain seq x y z
N ASN A 1 27.18 -7.71 -42.06
CA ASN A 1 26.10 -8.58 -41.55
C ASN A 1 26.53 -9.69 -40.56
N SER A 2 27.67 -9.59 -39.87
CA SER A 2 28.07 -10.61 -38.87
C SER A 2 28.05 -10.14 -37.41
N LEU A 3 27.98 -8.84 -37.13
CA LEU A 3 27.98 -8.31 -35.75
C LEU A 3 26.64 -8.44 -35.02
N LEU A 4 25.51 -8.39 -35.74
CA LEU A 4 24.16 -8.49 -35.14
C LEU A 4 23.80 -9.89 -34.61
N LYS A 5 24.48 -10.95 -35.06
CA LYS A 5 24.20 -12.33 -34.65
C LYS A 5 24.91 -12.74 -33.35
N PHE A 6 26.04 -12.12 -33.03
CA PHE A 6 26.87 -12.50 -31.89
C PHE A 6 26.36 -11.94 -30.55
N ASP A 7 25.65 -10.81 -30.55
CA ASP A 7 25.17 -10.19 -29.31
C ASP A 7 23.80 -10.70 -28.86
N MET A 8 22.91 -11.10 -29.77
CA MET A 8 21.58 -11.61 -29.41
C MET A 8 21.61 -12.99 -28.73
N GLN A 9 22.59 -13.84 -29.07
CA GLN A 9 22.75 -15.14 -28.40
C GLN A 9 23.19 -15.00 -26.94
N LYS A 10 24.05 -14.01 -26.63
CA LYS A 10 24.49 -13.75 -25.25
C LYS A 10 23.39 -13.20 -24.34
N ILE A 11 22.42 -12.49 -24.92
CA ILE A 11 21.28 -11.93 -24.16
C ILE A 11 20.21 -13.01 -23.93
N SER A 12 20.04 -13.97 -24.85
CA SER A 12 19.00 -15.00 -24.75
C SER A 12 19.14 -15.98 -23.58
N LEU A 13 20.35 -16.13 -23.02
CA LEU A 13 20.64 -17.11 -21.98
C LEU A 13 20.55 -16.54 -20.55
N GLY A 14 20.39 -15.22 -20.40
CA GLY A 14 20.48 -14.55 -19.11
C GLY A 14 21.84 -14.78 -18.42
N LEU A 15 22.14 -14.01 -17.38
CA LEU A 15 23.26 -14.29 -16.48
C LEU A 15 22.93 -15.48 -15.56
N ARG A 16 22.49 -16.61 -16.14
CA ARG A 16 22.20 -17.83 -15.39
C ARG A 16 23.52 -18.55 -15.11
N ASP A 17 23.90 -18.56 -13.84
CA ASP A 17 24.95 -19.44 -13.36
C ASP A 17 24.50 -20.90 -13.52
N ASN A 18 25.08 -21.61 -14.49
CA ASN A 18 24.78 -23.02 -14.73
C ASN A 18 25.42 -23.96 -13.70
N ARG A 19 26.29 -23.47 -12.80
CA ARG A 19 26.96 -24.28 -11.77
C ARG A 19 26.08 -24.47 -10.53
N ALA A 20 25.14 -23.56 -10.31
CA ALA A 20 24.11 -23.66 -9.30
C ALA A 20 22.77 -23.29 -9.95
N PRO A 21 22.06 -24.25 -10.59
CA PRO A 21 20.79 -23.96 -11.23
C PRO A 21 19.88 -23.32 -10.18
N GLN A 22 19.59 -22.02 -10.35
CA GLN A 22 18.64 -21.34 -9.49
C GLN A 22 17.35 -22.14 -9.55
N LYS A 23 16.97 -22.74 -8.42
CA LYS A 23 15.68 -23.42 -8.29
C LYS A 23 14.62 -22.42 -8.77
N PRO A 24 13.67 -22.82 -9.62
CA PRO A 24 12.52 -21.99 -9.91
C PRO A 24 11.94 -21.54 -8.58
N ILE A 25 12.04 -20.24 -8.30
CA ILE A 25 11.40 -19.68 -7.13
C ILE A 25 9.94 -19.62 -7.50
N ASN A 26 9.14 -20.56 -6.99
CA ASN A 26 7.69 -20.42 -7.04
C ASN A 26 7.37 -19.12 -6.28
N ARG A 27 6.94 -18.09 -7.00
CA ARG A 27 6.56 -16.81 -6.43
C ARG A 27 5.05 -16.74 -6.45
N GLU A 28 4.45 -16.56 -5.27
CA GLU A 28 3.07 -16.14 -5.16
C GLU A 28 3.03 -14.63 -5.42
N LEU A 29 2.37 -14.23 -6.49
CA LEU A 29 2.30 -12.84 -6.93
C LEU A 29 0.86 -12.36 -6.89
N LEU A 30 0.67 -11.10 -6.51
CA LEU A 30 -0.62 -10.44 -6.62
C LEU A 30 -0.92 -10.16 -8.10
N ILE A 31 -2.14 -10.45 -8.52
CA ILE A 31 -2.60 -10.24 -9.89
C ILE A 31 -3.43 -8.96 -9.93
N TYR A 32 -3.03 -7.99 -10.77
CA TYR A 32 -3.65 -6.67 -10.91
C TYR A 32 -3.92 -5.92 -9.58
N PRO A 33 -2.93 -5.81 -8.67
CA PRO A 33 -3.14 -5.08 -7.42
C PRO A 33 -3.40 -3.59 -7.69
N LYS A 34 -4.41 -3.04 -7.01
CA LYS A 34 -4.73 -1.61 -6.98
C LYS A 34 -4.88 -1.18 -5.53
N TYR A 35 -4.28 -0.04 -5.19
CA TYR A 35 -4.33 0.53 -3.84
C TYR A 35 -4.69 2.00 -3.91
N ILE A 36 -5.36 2.48 -2.87
CA ILE A 36 -5.54 3.88 -2.58
C ILE A 36 -4.76 4.17 -1.30
N ILE A 37 -3.92 5.20 -1.34
CA ILE A 37 -3.04 5.55 -0.22
C ILE A 37 -3.33 6.98 0.17
N PHE A 38 -3.85 7.16 1.38
CA PHE A 38 -3.97 8.46 2.02
C PHE A 38 -2.81 8.65 2.97
N ILE A 39 -2.20 9.84 2.95
CA ILE A 39 -1.05 10.17 3.77
C ILE A 39 -1.39 11.43 4.56
N ASP A 40 -1.38 11.32 5.89
CA ASP A 40 -1.59 12.46 6.78
C ASP A 40 -0.23 13.13 7.12
N ARG A 41 -0.25 14.46 7.29
CA ARG A 41 0.90 15.27 7.74
C ARG A 41 2.19 15.06 6.92
N PHE A 42 2.08 15.09 5.59
CA PHE A 42 3.25 14.92 4.73
C PHE A 42 4.13 16.18 4.67
N LYS A 43 5.45 15.99 4.80
CA LYS A 43 6.41 17.09 4.62
C LYS A 43 6.50 17.45 3.12
N LEU A 44 6.46 18.74 2.79
CA LEU A 44 6.46 19.25 1.40
C LEU A 44 5.22 18.85 0.59
N GLU A 45 4.05 18.84 1.24
CA GLU A 45 2.77 18.46 0.64
C GLU A 45 2.50 19.13 -0.72
N ASP A 46 2.64 20.45 -0.83
CA ASP A 46 2.39 21.19 -2.09
C ASP A 46 3.26 20.71 -3.26
N GLU A 47 4.55 20.48 -3.03
CA GLU A 47 5.50 20.02 -4.06
C GLU A 47 5.14 18.59 -4.50
N VAL A 48 4.74 17.75 -3.54
CA VAL A 48 4.35 16.36 -3.80
C VAL A 48 3.05 16.30 -4.57
N ILE A 49 2.04 17.10 -4.21
CA ILE A 49 0.78 17.21 -4.95
C ILE A 49 1.07 17.69 -6.38
N TYR A 50 1.90 18.73 -6.55
CA TYR A 50 2.30 19.20 -7.87
C TYR A 50 2.95 18.09 -8.69
N ASN A 51 3.90 17.35 -8.12
CA ASN A 51 4.59 16.26 -8.80
C ASN A 51 3.64 15.10 -9.16
N LEU A 52 2.72 14.73 -8.26
CA LEU A 52 1.73 13.68 -8.50
C LEU A 52 0.76 14.08 -9.62
N LYS A 53 0.20 15.29 -9.59
CA LYS A 53 -0.69 15.83 -10.64
C LYS A 53 -0.01 15.86 -12.01
N ASN A 54 1.28 16.20 -12.06
CA ASN A 54 2.05 16.28 -13.30
C ASN A 54 2.79 14.98 -13.68
N ARG A 55 2.58 13.88 -12.92
CA ARG A 55 3.27 12.58 -13.12
C ARG A 55 4.81 12.71 -13.14
N ILE A 56 5.37 13.62 -12.35
CA ILE A 56 6.80 13.85 -12.23
C ILE A 56 7.37 12.88 -11.19
N CYS A 57 8.14 11.90 -11.65
CA CYS A 57 8.86 10.99 -10.78
C CYS A 57 10.35 10.98 -11.10
N LYS A 58 11.17 11.19 -10.07
CA LYS A 58 12.64 11.09 -10.18
C LYS A 58 13.09 9.64 -10.45
N PHE A 59 12.35 8.68 -9.93
CA PHE A 59 12.62 7.26 -10.08
C PHE A 59 11.38 6.54 -10.59
N SER A 60 11.57 5.45 -11.33
CA SER A 60 10.47 4.58 -11.73
C SER A 60 9.73 4.03 -10.50
N PHE A 61 8.41 4.02 -10.57
CA PHE A 61 7.55 3.47 -9.52
C PHE A 61 7.37 1.96 -9.73
N TYR A 62 7.49 1.19 -8.65
CA TYR A 62 7.42 -0.27 -8.67
C TYR A 62 6.57 -0.80 -7.53
N LEU A 63 5.89 -1.93 -7.74
CA LEU A 63 5.09 -2.63 -6.74
C LEU A 63 5.90 -3.78 -6.12
N GLY A 64 6.65 -3.46 -5.07
CA GLY A 64 7.45 -4.42 -4.31
C GLY A 64 8.89 -4.59 -4.83
N ASN A 65 9.07 -4.94 -6.10
CA ASN A 65 10.41 -5.07 -6.70
C ASN A 65 10.47 -4.48 -8.11
N SER A 66 11.69 -4.28 -8.63
CA SER A 66 11.92 -3.64 -9.93
C SER A 66 11.41 -4.41 -11.16
N GLU A 67 10.95 -5.66 -10.99
CA GLU A 67 10.35 -6.45 -12.08
C GLU A 67 8.88 -6.04 -12.32
N PHE A 68 8.24 -5.38 -11.34
CA PHE A 68 6.82 -5.01 -11.40
C PHE A 68 6.66 -3.49 -11.42
N ALA A 69 6.74 -2.89 -12.61
CA ALA A 69 6.48 -1.47 -12.80
C ALA A 69 5.04 -1.14 -12.36
N GLY A 70 4.91 -0.14 -11.50
CA GLY A 70 3.63 0.38 -11.05
C GLY A 70 3.20 1.59 -11.87
N ASN A 71 1.93 1.94 -11.75
CA ASN A 71 1.40 3.23 -12.20
C ASN A 71 0.69 3.89 -11.01
N PHE A 72 0.52 5.20 -11.08
CA PHE A 72 -0.18 5.95 -10.05
C PHE A 72 -1.01 7.06 -10.69
N GLU A 73 -1.94 7.56 -9.89
CA GLU A 73 -2.81 8.66 -10.23
C GLU A 73 -3.05 9.48 -8.96
N PHE A 74 -3.12 10.80 -9.12
CA PHE A 74 -3.48 11.69 -8.03
C PHE A 74 -5.00 11.71 -7.88
N ILE A 75 -5.49 11.41 -6.68
CA ILE A 75 -6.90 11.56 -6.32
C ILE A 75 -7.04 12.87 -5.54
N GLU A 76 -7.87 13.77 -6.04
CA GLU A 76 -8.09 15.06 -5.38
C GLU A 76 -9.01 14.92 -4.17
N ILE A 77 -8.51 15.37 -3.02
CA ILE A 77 -9.25 15.44 -1.76
C ILE A 77 -9.87 16.84 -1.68
N THR A 78 -11.19 16.90 -1.59
CA THR A 78 -11.96 18.15 -1.51
C THR A 78 -12.31 18.51 -0.08
N LYS A 79 -12.46 17.50 0.79
CA LYS A 79 -12.72 17.67 2.21
C LYS A 79 -12.08 16.53 3.00
N TYR A 80 -11.56 16.87 4.17
CA TYR A 80 -11.02 15.92 5.13
C TYR A 80 -11.41 16.37 6.55
N GLU A 81 -12.01 15.46 7.31
CA GLU A 81 -12.37 15.74 8.70
C GLU A 81 -12.41 14.47 9.55
N GLU A 82 -12.06 14.60 10.83
CA GLU A 82 -12.22 13.53 11.81
C GLU A 82 -13.61 13.61 12.44
N LYS A 83 -14.36 12.50 12.40
CA LYS A 83 -15.72 12.40 12.93
C LYS A 83 -15.87 11.16 13.79
N LYS A 84 -16.79 11.25 14.76
CA LYS A 84 -17.26 10.10 15.53
C LYS A 84 -18.54 9.58 14.88
N PHE A 85 -18.61 8.27 14.66
CA PHE A 85 -19.75 7.59 14.06
C PHE A 85 -20.31 6.53 15.01
N ASP A 86 -21.64 6.45 15.08
CA ASP A 86 -22.32 5.41 15.86
C ASP A 86 -22.22 4.04 15.18
N GLU A 87 -22.33 4.01 13.85
CA GLU A 87 -22.10 2.84 12.99
C GLU A 87 -21.53 3.30 11.64
N ILE A 88 -20.50 2.61 11.13
CA ILE A 88 -19.86 2.94 9.85
C ILE A 88 -19.12 1.73 9.26
N ASN A 89 -18.88 1.77 7.95
CA ASN A 89 -17.99 0.85 7.24
C ASN A 89 -16.64 1.53 7.00
N ILE A 90 -15.55 0.90 7.44
CA ILE A 90 -14.19 1.44 7.38
C ILE A 90 -13.46 0.83 6.18
N ASP A 91 -12.88 1.69 5.34
CA ASP A 91 -12.17 1.32 4.11
C ASP A 91 -10.73 0.88 4.31
N SER A 92 -10.10 1.28 5.43
CA SER A 92 -8.71 0.94 5.73
C SER A 92 -8.58 -0.21 6.72
N PHE A 93 -8.23 0.10 7.97
CA PHE A 93 -7.94 -0.83 9.04
C PHE A 93 -8.51 -0.32 10.36
N VAL A 94 -8.51 -1.18 11.38
CA VAL A 94 -8.88 -0.79 12.74
C VAL A 94 -7.70 -1.04 13.67
N LEU A 95 -7.45 -0.14 14.62
CA LEU A 95 -6.44 -0.36 15.66
C LEU A 95 -6.88 -1.54 16.53
N GLN A 96 -5.95 -2.39 16.95
CA GLN A 96 -6.29 -3.55 17.79
C GLN A 96 -7.00 -3.13 19.10
N ASP A 97 -6.70 -1.94 19.62
CA ASP A 97 -7.36 -1.39 20.83
C ASP A 97 -8.87 -1.13 20.61
N ASP A 98 -9.28 -0.92 19.37
CA ASP A 98 -10.67 -0.69 18.96
C ASP A 98 -11.33 -1.99 18.45
N VAL A 99 -10.73 -3.17 18.63
CA VAL A 99 -11.29 -4.44 18.14
C VAL A 99 -12.69 -4.73 18.70
N LYS A 100 -12.96 -4.29 19.94
CA LYS A 100 -14.26 -4.42 20.60
C LYS A 100 -15.39 -3.63 19.92
N ASN A 101 -15.01 -2.68 19.07
CA ASN A 101 -15.91 -1.84 18.30
C ASN A 101 -16.23 -2.43 16.92
N ILE A 102 -15.60 -3.55 16.53
CA ILE A 102 -15.82 -4.21 15.24
C ILE A 102 -17.03 -5.14 15.31
N ASP A 103 -17.93 -5.04 14.34
CA ASP A 103 -18.98 -6.01 14.09
C ASP A 103 -18.43 -7.10 13.14
N PHE A 104 -18.01 -8.23 13.69
CA PHE A 104 -17.48 -9.34 12.87
C PHE A 104 -18.59 -10.02 12.06
N GLU A 105 -18.35 -10.16 10.76
CA GLU A 105 -19.28 -10.81 9.84
C GLU A 105 -18.76 -12.19 9.40
N GLU A 106 -19.68 -13.15 9.26
CA GLU A 106 -19.36 -14.50 8.79
C GLU A 106 -18.85 -14.47 7.33
N GLY A 107 -17.78 -15.23 7.06
CA GLY A 107 -17.19 -15.32 5.72
C GLY A 107 -16.28 -14.14 5.33
N ILE A 108 -16.10 -13.16 6.22
CA ILE A 108 -15.10 -12.10 6.06
C ILE A 108 -13.79 -12.52 6.75
N LEU A 109 -12.67 -12.34 6.06
CA LEU A 109 -11.36 -12.61 6.62
C LEU A 109 -10.90 -11.37 7.40
N TYR A 110 -10.54 -11.57 8.67
CA TYR A 110 -9.91 -10.56 9.51
C TYR A 110 -8.53 -11.06 9.92
N SER A 111 -7.50 -10.25 9.68
CA SER A 111 -6.11 -10.62 9.93
C SER A 111 -5.45 -9.59 10.84
N PRO A 112 -4.95 -9.99 12.02
CA PRO A 112 -4.14 -9.11 12.84
C PRO A 112 -2.74 -8.98 12.21
N ILE A 113 -2.27 -7.74 12.05
CA ILE A 113 -0.92 -7.44 11.60
C ILE A 113 -0.25 -6.52 12.62
N SER A 114 1.02 -6.81 12.90
CA SER A 114 1.88 -5.94 13.70
C SER A 114 3.05 -5.47 12.86
N PHE A 115 3.34 -4.16 12.90
CA PHE A 115 4.54 -3.62 12.26
C PHE A 115 5.12 -2.45 13.04
N ALA A 116 6.40 -2.18 12.81
CA ALA A 116 7.11 -1.06 13.42
C ALA A 116 6.57 0.27 12.88
N SER A 117 6.08 1.14 13.77
CA SER A 117 5.58 2.47 13.44
C SER A 117 6.66 3.56 13.58
N ILE A 118 7.61 3.35 14.50
CA ILE A 118 8.73 4.26 14.73
C ILE A 118 10.02 3.45 14.74
N LEU A 119 11.03 3.98 14.06
CA LEU A 119 12.38 3.44 14.06
C LEU A 119 13.30 4.35 14.88
N THR A 120 14.28 3.76 15.56
CA THR A 120 15.42 4.51 16.13
C THR A 120 16.29 5.09 15.00
N PRO A 121 17.18 6.05 15.28
CA PRO A 121 18.17 6.53 14.30
C PRO A 121 19.00 5.41 13.66
N GLU A 122 19.26 4.33 14.40
CA GLU A 122 19.97 3.14 13.95
C GLU A 122 19.08 2.14 13.18
N ARG A 123 17.83 2.53 12.90
CA ARG A 123 16.81 1.76 12.17
C ARG A 123 16.33 0.49 12.89
N PHE A 124 16.39 0.47 14.21
CA PHE A 124 15.71 -0.58 14.99
C PHE A 124 14.27 -0.20 15.31
N PRO A 125 13.32 -1.15 15.36
CA PRO A 125 11.97 -0.86 15.83
C PRO A 125 11.95 -0.30 17.25
N ALA A 126 11.42 0.91 17.42
CA ALA A 126 11.27 1.56 18.73
C ALA A 126 9.83 1.41 19.26
N SER A 127 8.85 1.49 18.37
CA SER A 127 7.43 1.23 18.67
C SER A 127 6.78 0.47 17.53
N GLY A 128 5.74 -0.29 17.86
CA GLY A 128 4.89 -0.96 16.89
C GLY A 128 3.45 -0.48 16.97
N VAL A 129 2.70 -0.79 15.92
CA VAL A 129 1.25 -0.66 15.88
C VAL A 129 0.66 -2.00 15.50
N ASN A 130 -0.44 -2.36 16.17
CA ASN A 130 -1.19 -3.56 15.85
C ASN A 130 -2.52 -3.16 15.20
N LEU A 131 -2.76 -3.70 14.02
CA LEU A 131 -3.92 -3.41 13.19
C LEU A 131 -4.71 -4.68 12.91
N ILE A 132 -6.00 -4.52 12.70
CA ILE A 132 -6.89 -5.52 12.11
C ILE A 132 -7.16 -5.09 10.67
N LEU A 133 -6.76 -5.92 9.72
CA LEU A 133 -7.08 -5.78 8.30
C LEU A 133 -8.19 -6.74 7.92
N SER A 134 -8.91 -6.40 6.85
CA SER A 134 -9.92 -7.27 6.27
C SER A 134 -9.85 -7.30 4.75
N ASN A 135 -10.38 -8.37 4.16
CA ASN A 135 -10.58 -8.47 2.71
C ASN A 135 -11.82 -7.70 2.22
N LYS A 136 -12.57 -7.07 3.12
CA LYS A 136 -13.69 -6.16 2.83
C LYS A 136 -13.63 -4.95 3.78
N GLN A 137 -14.52 -3.98 3.56
CA GLN A 137 -14.73 -2.90 4.52
C GLN A 137 -15.08 -3.49 5.90
N ILE A 138 -14.57 -2.86 6.96
CA ILE A 138 -14.78 -3.31 8.34
C ILE A 138 -15.96 -2.55 8.92
N LYS A 139 -17.06 -3.26 9.22
CA LYS A 139 -18.18 -2.69 9.96
C LYS A 139 -17.79 -2.44 11.42
N ALA A 140 -18.00 -1.22 11.91
CA ALA A 140 -17.66 -0.84 13.28
C ALA A 140 -18.68 0.14 13.89
N ARG A 141 -18.73 0.19 15.22
CA ARG A 141 -19.62 1.05 16.01
C ARG A 141 -18.86 1.92 17.00
N ASP A 142 -19.45 3.07 17.36
CA ASP A 142 -18.90 3.99 18.36
C ASP A 142 -17.41 4.31 18.14
N ILE A 143 -17.04 4.61 16.89
CA ILE A 143 -15.65 4.76 16.47
C ILE A 143 -15.37 6.14 15.88
N LYS A 144 -14.16 6.65 16.14
CA LYS A 144 -13.69 7.92 15.58
C LYS A 144 -12.76 7.65 14.42
N ILE A 145 -13.10 8.13 13.23
CA ILE A 145 -12.32 7.91 12.00
C ILE A 145 -12.33 9.17 11.14
N HIS A 146 -11.51 9.18 10.09
CA HIS A 146 -11.46 10.29 9.15
C HIS A 146 -12.39 10.01 7.96
N GLU A 147 -13.22 10.99 7.64
CA GLU A 147 -13.99 11.06 6.41
C GLU A 147 -13.18 11.84 5.38
N ILE A 148 -12.85 11.19 4.26
CA ILE A 148 -12.04 11.73 3.17
C ILE A 148 -12.94 11.83 1.94
N VAL A 149 -13.35 13.03 1.60
CA VAL A 149 -14.21 13.28 0.45
C VAL A 149 -13.34 13.57 -0.77
N CYS A 150 -13.37 12.65 -1.72
CA CYS A 150 -12.76 12.81 -3.03
C CYS A 150 -13.82 13.23 -4.06
N VAL A 151 -13.41 13.52 -5.29
CA VAL A 151 -14.34 13.93 -6.36
C VAL A 151 -15.40 12.86 -6.65
N ASP A 152 -15.00 11.59 -6.65
CA ASP A 152 -15.88 10.47 -7.07
C ASP A 152 -16.44 9.65 -5.91
N GLU A 153 -15.78 9.66 -4.74
CA GLU A 153 -16.04 8.72 -3.65
C GLU A 153 -15.69 9.32 -2.29
N ILE A 154 -16.32 8.79 -1.23
CA ILE A 154 -16.04 9.15 0.16
C ILE A 154 -15.43 7.92 0.83
N TYR A 155 -14.25 8.10 1.43
CA TYR A 155 -13.56 7.05 2.15
C TYR A 155 -13.56 7.30 3.66
N HIS A 156 -13.68 6.24 4.42
CA HIS A 156 -13.72 6.22 5.87
C HIS A 156 -12.48 5.50 6.39
N CYS A 157 -11.46 6.26 6.78
CA CYS A 157 -10.14 5.70 7.07
C CYS A 157 -9.66 6.00 8.49
N ARG A 158 -8.97 5.02 9.07
CA ARG A 158 -8.02 5.21 10.17
C ARG A 158 -6.62 5.47 9.62
N PHE A 159 -5.86 6.26 10.38
CA PHE A 159 -4.44 6.55 10.15
C PHE A 159 -3.62 6.03 11.34
N VAL A 160 -2.32 5.79 11.12
CA VAL A 160 -1.33 5.37 12.12
C VAL A 160 -0.22 6.39 12.26
#